data_AF-A0A3S1A119-F1
#
_entry.id   AF-A0A3S1A119-F1
#
_cell.length_a   1.000
_cell.length_b   1.000
_cell.length_c   1.000
_cell.angle_alpha   90.00
_cell.angle_beta   90.00
_cell.angle_gamma   90.00
#
_symmetry.space_group_name_H-M   'P 1'
#
loop_
_entity.id
_entity.type
_entity.pdbx_description
1 polymer ?
#
loop_
_entity_poly.entity_id
_entity_poly.type
_entity_poly.pdbx_seq_one_letter_code
_entity_poly.pdbx_strand_id
1 'polypeptide(L)'
;MVGILFLVGIISQICSNGLGSFLSDPNFRNTVRRALDAQPGSGDWSQTVGQCRDQDQCETVEGICGHEDTELVSLLCPIKCGHCVCEDSLSTGGNCSSLVPDICSGELAQSLCAKSCHVCGAPEEEMTTTAPCMDNVVGLECADLDPCSDPIGMIVCSRHCGICQDITIPTSPVPAVTCAPPWTTIDKIGCYPAEIVFLMEYARSDSLYDVYWEGSFIREIIEEWPISPDYIRIGLVVYHDTVEESIHIGDFDNKADLQRRIYEITSSLRPSGRANLANALNFTRQNSFVGARPDVERIVVPIVHEMHAENKNDIPAAAVEIKDDCMTIIGLIVNSPSIDYTIVSQMVSRPVDQFFYNYRNFFEMETGAKYFYSLRC
;
A
#
# COMPACT_ATOMS: atom_id res chain seq x y z
N MET A 1 -21.03 63.63 29.94
CA MET A 1 -21.08 62.58 28.91
C MET A 1 -19.66 62.45 28.39
N VAL A 2 -18.88 61.40 28.61
CA VAL A 2 -19.12 59.96 28.47
C VAL A 2 -18.14 59.25 29.42
N GLY A 3 -18.52 58.11 30.01
CA GLY A 3 -17.57 57.17 30.59
C GLY A 3 -18.06 56.58 31.90
N ILE A 4 -18.61 55.36 31.83
CA ILE A 4 -18.56 54.26 32.80
C ILE A 4 -19.34 53.10 32.16
N LEU A 5 -18.62 52.06 31.69
CA LEU A 5 -19.02 50.65 31.51
C LEU A 5 -17.99 49.96 30.61
N PHE A 6 -16.85 49.55 31.19
CA PHE A 6 -15.90 48.61 30.59
C PHE A 6 -15.44 47.67 31.70
N LEU A 7 -16.25 46.65 31.97
CA LEU A 7 -15.92 45.42 32.71
C LEU A 7 -17.22 44.64 32.89
N VAL A 8 -17.58 43.87 31.85
CA VAL A 8 -18.42 42.64 31.80
C VAL A 8 -18.83 42.53 30.32
N GLY A 9 -18.03 41.84 29.50
CA GLY A 9 -18.31 41.73 28.06
C GLY A 9 -17.23 41.07 27.20
N ILE A 10 -16.39 40.18 27.73
CA ILE A 10 -15.45 39.37 26.94
C ILE A 10 -15.68 37.87 27.20
N ILE A 11 -16.95 37.46 27.29
CA ILE A 11 -17.37 36.06 27.18
C ILE A 11 -18.75 36.06 26.50
N SER A 12 -18.83 36.51 25.24
CA SER A 12 -19.90 36.15 24.30
C SER A 12 -19.68 36.83 22.93
N GLN A 13 -18.64 36.42 22.21
CA GLN A 13 -18.61 36.60 20.75
C GLN A 13 -17.66 35.59 20.08
N ILE A 14 -17.63 34.36 20.62
CA ILE A 14 -17.19 33.18 19.87
C ILE A 14 -18.43 32.71 19.12
N CYS A 15 -18.65 33.32 17.95
CA CYS A 15 -19.39 32.79 16.81
C CYS A 15 -19.45 33.90 15.76
N SER A 16 -19.10 33.54 14.53
CA SER A 16 -19.11 34.39 13.32
C SER A 16 -17.85 35.24 13.13
N ASN A 17 -16.76 34.61 12.65
CA ASN A 17 -16.15 34.90 11.34
C ASN A 17 -14.81 34.16 11.16
N GLY A 18 -14.75 33.25 10.17
CA GLY A 18 -13.51 32.92 9.45
C GLY A 18 -12.73 31.67 9.86
N LEU A 19 -13.16 30.50 9.39
CA LEU A 19 -12.22 29.42 9.03
C LEU A 19 -11.21 30.00 8.01
N GLY A 20 -9.90 29.74 8.21
CA GLY A 20 -8.89 29.95 7.17
C GLY A 20 -7.81 31.00 7.42
N SER A 21 -7.35 31.23 8.67
CA SER A 21 -6.21 32.16 8.90
C SER A 21 -5.10 31.70 9.85
N PHE A 22 -5.12 30.45 10.33
CA PHE A 22 -4.00 29.91 11.13
C PHE A 22 -2.95 29.16 10.31
N LEU A 23 -3.32 28.66 9.13
CA LEU A 23 -2.45 27.84 8.25
C LEU A 23 -1.54 28.67 7.33
N SER A 24 -1.50 29.99 7.48
CA SER A 24 -0.70 30.90 6.64
C SER A 24 0.20 31.85 7.45
N ASP A 25 0.40 31.60 8.75
CA ASP A 25 1.28 32.43 9.59
C ASP A 25 2.77 32.01 9.43
N PRO A 26 3.65 32.86 8.87
CA PRO A 26 5.09 32.61 8.78
C PRO A 26 5.79 32.48 10.15
N ASN A 27 5.08 32.64 11.27
CA ASN A 27 5.58 32.39 12.62
C ASN A 27 5.15 31.04 13.23
N PHE A 28 4.49 30.13 12.50
CA PHE A 28 4.09 28.81 13.01
C PHE A 28 5.25 28.07 13.68
N ARG A 29 6.43 28.07 13.05
CA ARG A 29 7.67 27.48 13.59
C ARG A 29 8.12 28.12 14.92
N ASN A 30 7.86 29.42 15.12
CA ASN A 30 8.18 30.16 16.35
C ASN A 30 7.13 29.92 17.44
N THR A 31 5.87 29.73 17.07
CA THR A 31 4.78 29.40 17.99
C THR A 31 4.94 27.98 18.55
N VAL A 32 5.29 27.02 17.68
CA VAL A 32 5.61 25.65 18.08
C VAL A 32 6.90 25.60 18.90
N ARG A 33 7.97 26.32 18.52
CA ARG A 33 9.18 26.44 19.36
C ARG A 33 8.90 27.00 20.75
N ARG A 34 8.08 28.07 20.87
CA ARG A 34 7.71 28.62 22.18
C ARG A 34 6.88 27.64 23.03
N ALA A 35 6.06 26.80 22.40
CA ALA A 35 5.31 25.76 23.09
C ALA A 35 6.22 24.60 23.58
N LEU A 36 7.30 24.31 22.84
CA LEU A 36 8.32 23.32 23.20
C LEU A 36 9.30 23.85 24.27
N ASP A 37 9.69 25.13 24.19
CA ASP A 37 10.60 25.81 25.14
C ASP A 37 9.96 26.07 26.52
N ALA A 38 8.63 25.91 26.65
CA ALA A 38 7.91 26.13 27.90
C ALA A 38 8.00 24.96 28.90
N GLN A 39 8.70 23.87 28.56
CA GLN A 39 8.91 22.72 29.45
C GLN A 39 10.30 22.73 30.10
N PRO A 40 10.39 22.63 31.44
CA PRO A 40 11.67 22.51 32.13
C PRO A 40 12.13 21.04 32.14
N GLY A 41 12.97 20.67 31.18
CA GLY A 41 13.56 19.32 31.12
C GLY A 41 14.57 19.21 29.97
N SER A 42 15.84 19.16 30.32
CA SER A 42 17.02 19.15 29.45
C SER A 42 17.15 17.92 28.55
N GLY A 43 17.68 18.14 27.33
CA GLY A 43 18.69 17.24 26.76
C GLY A 43 18.34 16.57 25.43
N ASP A 44 19.12 16.91 24.40
CA ASP A 44 19.49 16.07 23.25
C ASP A 44 18.36 15.34 22.47
N TRP A 45 17.82 16.02 21.45
CA TRP A 45 16.72 15.52 20.61
C TRP A 45 17.15 14.53 19.51
N SER A 46 18.42 14.10 19.49
CA SER A 46 18.87 13.02 18.60
C SER A 46 18.38 11.64 19.05
N GLN A 47 17.61 11.55 20.15
CA GLN A 47 17.10 10.30 20.72
C GLN A 47 15.57 10.10 20.56
N THR A 48 14.87 11.00 19.88
CA THR A 48 13.39 10.97 19.78
C THR A 48 12.84 10.36 18.48
N VAL A 49 13.70 9.90 17.59
CA VAL A 49 13.27 9.04 16.47
C VAL A 49 12.91 7.68 17.05
N GLY A 50 11.62 7.42 17.26
CA GLY A 50 11.15 6.11 17.75
C GLY A 50 10.01 6.15 18.78
N GLN A 51 9.57 7.31 19.26
CA GLN A 51 8.35 7.38 20.06
C GLN A 51 7.17 7.65 19.13
N CYS A 52 6.52 6.58 18.64
CA CYS A 52 5.19 6.68 18.02
C CYS A 52 4.17 7.10 19.09
N ARG A 53 4.19 8.38 19.45
CA ARG A 53 3.28 9.01 20.41
C ARG A 53 3.03 10.43 19.98
N ASP A 54 1.77 10.82 19.91
CA ASP A 54 1.39 12.21 19.70
C ASP A 54 1.86 13.06 20.89
N GLN A 55 2.49 14.18 20.57
CA GLN A 55 2.82 15.19 21.57
C GLN A 55 1.52 15.88 22.03
N ASP A 56 1.47 16.37 23.27
CA ASP A 56 0.24 17.00 23.81
C ASP A 56 -0.27 18.18 22.95
N GLN A 57 0.63 18.82 22.20
CA GLN A 57 0.33 19.91 21.27
C GLN A 57 -0.40 19.44 20.00
N CYS A 58 -0.42 18.15 19.70
CA CYS A 58 -1.07 17.59 18.53
C CYS A 58 -2.58 17.84 18.49
N GLU A 59 -3.23 17.89 19.65
CA GLU A 59 -4.65 18.22 19.77
C GLU A 59 -4.94 19.72 19.74
N THR A 60 -3.91 20.56 19.85
CA THR A 60 -4.07 22.02 19.92
C THR A 60 -4.07 22.71 18.56
N VAL A 61 -3.68 21.99 17.49
CA VAL A 61 -3.58 22.52 16.12
C VAL A 61 -4.61 21.84 15.22
N GLU A 62 -5.67 22.56 14.91
CA GLU A 62 -6.72 22.09 13.99
C GLU A 62 -6.17 22.03 12.55
N GLY A 63 -6.39 20.91 11.86
CA GLY A 63 -5.91 20.70 10.48
C GLY A 63 -4.41 20.37 10.34
N ILE A 64 -3.71 20.05 11.44
CA ILE A 64 -2.27 19.76 11.46
C ILE A 64 -1.82 18.69 10.46
N CYS A 65 -2.65 17.69 10.17
CA CYS A 65 -2.30 16.60 9.24
C CYS A 65 -2.28 17.00 7.76
N GLY A 66 -2.78 18.19 7.41
CA GLY A 66 -2.74 18.74 6.06
C GLY A 66 -1.62 19.78 5.85
N HIS A 67 -0.69 19.91 6.81
CA HIS A 67 0.36 20.93 6.77
C HIS A 67 1.54 20.53 5.87
N GLU A 68 2.14 21.50 5.17
CA GLU A 68 3.20 21.26 4.17
C GLU A 68 4.54 20.79 4.79
N ASP A 69 4.77 21.11 6.06
CA ASP A 69 5.96 20.70 6.84
C ASP A 69 5.79 19.29 7.41
N THR A 70 5.95 18.28 6.55
CA THR A 70 5.72 16.85 6.85
C THR A 70 6.63 16.30 7.95
N GLU A 71 7.83 16.86 8.12
CA GLU A 71 8.77 16.48 9.18
C GLU A 71 8.23 16.91 10.55
N LEU A 72 7.71 18.13 10.64
CA LEU A 72 7.10 18.65 11.87
C LEU A 72 5.79 17.93 12.21
N VAL A 73 4.98 17.58 11.21
CA VAL A 73 3.74 16.80 11.40
C VAL A 73 4.07 15.39 11.91
N SER A 74 5.12 14.76 11.38
CA SER A 74 5.58 13.43 11.82
C SER A 74 6.16 13.44 13.24
N LEU A 75 6.75 14.56 13.68
CA LEU A 75 7.30 14.73 15.04
C LEU A 75 6.22 15.07 16.09
N LEU A 76 5.21 15.86 15.72
CA LEU A 76 4.17 16.32 16.65
C LEU A 76 2.98 15.36 16.72
N CYS A 77 2.55 14.83 15.58
CA CYS A 77 1.33 14.06 15.40
C CYS A 77 1.53 12.73 14.65
N PRO A 78 2.52 11.91 15.01
CA PRO A 78 2.81 10.67 14.30
C PRO A 78 1.60 9.72 14.22
N ILE A 79 0.78 9.63 15.28
CA ILE A 79 -0.39 8.75 15.31
C ILE A 79 -1.59 9.45 14.65
N LYS A 80 -1.94 10.67 15.11
CA LYS A 80 -3.12 11.40 14.61
C LYS A 80 -3.10 11.62 13.10
N CYS A 81 -1.91 11.80 12.51
CA CYS A 81 -1.75 12.06 11.09
C CYS A 81 -1.33 10.84 10.27
N GLY A 82 -1.34 9.64 10.86
CA GLY A 82 -1.12 8.39 10.13
C GLY A 82 0.32 8.19 9.67
N HIS A 83 1.29 8.86 10.29
CA HIS A 83 2.72 8.67 10.04
C HIS A 83 3.32 7.50 10.84
N CYS A 84 2.57 6.96 11.81
CA CYS A 84 2.83 5.70 12.50
C CYS A 84 1.63 4.75 12.35
N VAL A 85 1.86 3.54 11.85
CA VAL A 85 0.87 2.45 11.89
C VAL A 85 1.07 1.68 13.20
N CYS A 86 0.09 1.71 14.10
CA CYS A 86 0.16 1.02 15.39
C CYS A 86 -0.27 -0.45 15.27
N GLU A 87 0.57 -1.28 14.65
CA GLU A 87 0.38 -2.75 14.56
C GLU A 87 1.71 -3.48 14.90
N ASP A 88 1.63 -4.64 15.56
CA ASP A 88 2.80 -5.52 15.71
C ASP A 88 3.18 -6.05 14.31
N SER A 89 4.36 -5.67 13.79
CA SER A 89 4.75 -5.81 12.38
C SER A 89 5.78 -6.92 12.17
N LEU A 90 5.52 -8.10 12.73
CA LEU A 90 6.40 -9.27 12.62
C LEU A 90 6.23 -10.03 11.30
N SER A 91 5.24 -9.71 10.46
CA SER A 91 4.88 -10.53 9.29
C SER A 91 5.38 -9.99 7.95
N THR A 92 5.91 -8.77 7.88
CA THR A 92 6.28 -8.15 6.60
C THR A 92 7.78 -8.27 6.36
N GLY A 93 8.18 -9.08 5.39
CA GLY A 93 9.56 -9.17 4.88
C GLY A 93 10.01 -7.89 4.17
N GLY A 94 10.20 -6.81 4.92
CA GLY A 94 10.68 -5.52 4.46
C GLY A 94 12.21 -5.43 4.41
N ASN A 95 12.72 -4.43 3.70
CA ASN A 95 14.15 -4.09 3.73
C ASN A 95 14.49 -3.46 5.09
N CYS A 96 15.18 -4.20 5.93
CA CYS A 96 15.58 -3.77 7.28
C CYS A 96 16.33 -2.42 7.27
N SER A 97 17.09 -2.12 6.20
CA SER A 97 17.86 -0.87 6.03
C SER A 97 17.01 0.41 6.05
N SER A 98 15.71 0.31 5.81
CA SER A 98 14.78 1.47 5.78
C SER A 98 14.12 1.77 7.12
N LEU A 99 14.26 0.91 8.13
CA LEU A 99 13.59 1.05 9.43
C LEU A 99 14.37 1.93 10.42
N VAL A 100 15.70 1.77 10.52
CA VAL A 100 16.56 2.57 11.40
C VAL A 100 17.98 2.64 10.79
N PRO A 101 18.67 3.81 10.80
CA PRO A 101 20.10 3.88 10.53
C PRO A 101 20.90 3.03 11.54
N ASP A 102 21.98 2.36 11.11
CA ASP A 102 22.85 1.52 11.96
C ASP A 102 22.19 0.28 12.61
N ILE A 103 21.21 -0.29 11.91
CA ILE A 103 20.41 -1.44 12.35
C ILE A 103 21.25 -2.65 12.80
N CYS A 104 22.44 -2.87 12.26
CA CYS A 104 23.22 -4.09 12.49
C CYS A 104 24.05 -4.12 13.79
N SER A 105 23.82 -3.18 14.70
CA SER A 105 24.57 -3.03 15.95
C SER A 105 24.01 -3.85 17.14
N GLY A 106 22.77 -4.36 17.06
CA GLY A 106 22.11 -5.17 18.10
C GLY A 106 22.07 -6.68 17.79
N GLU A 107 22.07 -7.53 18.84
CA GLU A 107 21.96 -8.99 18.70
C GLU A 107 20.65 -9.43 18.05
N LEU A 108 19.54 -8.77 18.40
CA LEU A 108 18.22 -9.05 17.82
C LEU A 108 18.16 -8.67 16.33
N ALA A 109 18.79 -7.55 15.96
CA ALA A 109 18.89 -7.09 14.58
C ALA A 109 19.65 -8.07 13.68
N GLN A 110 20.72 -8.69 14.19
CA GLN A 110 21.49 -9.69 13.45
C GLN A 110 20.67 -10.97 13.18
N SER A 111 19.70 -11.28 14.03
CA SER A 111 18.81 -12.43 13.89
C SER A 111 17.62 -12.18 12.94
N LEU A 112 16.98 -11.01 13.05
CA LEU A 112 15.82 -10.63 12.23
C LEU A 112 16.22 -10.14 10.84
N CYS A 113 17.36 -9.45 10.74
CA CYS A 113 17.86 -8.80 9.53
C CYS A 113 19.15 -9.46 9.02
N ALA A 114 19.24 -10.79 9.12
CA ALA A 114 20.47 -11.54 8.86
C ALA A 114 21.04 -11.36 7.45
N LYS A 115 20.18 -11.16 6.44
CA LYS A 115 20.61 -10.88 5.05
C LYS A 115 21.02 -9.42 4.90
N SER A 116 20.22 -8.49 5.41
CA SER A 116 20.49 -7.04 5.35
C SER A 116 21.74 -6.65 6.15
N CYS A 117 22.05 -7.38 7.21
CA CYS A 117 23.24 -7.18 8.04
C CYS A 117 24.44 -8.05 7.64
N HIS A 118 24.35 -8.75 6.50
CA HIS A 118 25.42 -9.61 5.98
C HIS A 118 25.93 -10.66 7.00
N VAL A 119 25.05 -11.10 7.90
CA VAL A 119 25.33 -12.14 8.90
C VAL A 119 25.30 -13.52 8.24
N CYS A 120 24.55 -13.68 7.15
CA CYS A 120 24.55 -14.87 6.29
C CYS A 120 24.77 -14.55 4.81
N GLY A 121 25.15 -15.57 4.02
CA GLY A 121 25.44 -15.46 2.59
C GLY A 121 26.93 -15.24 2.31
N ALA A 122 27.71 -16.32 2.17
CA ALA A 122 29.09 -16.25 1.69
C ALA A 122 29.13 -16.02 0.15
N PRO A 123 30.25 -15.50 -0.41
CA PRO A 123 30.47 -15.52 -1.85
C PRO A 123 30.35 -16.95 -2.40
N GLU A 124 29.83 -17.09 -3.62
CA GLU A 124 29.37 -18.35 -4.25
C GLU A 124 30.38 -19.54 -4.27
N GLU A 125 31.63 -19.35 -3.86
CA GLU A 125 32.69 -20.37 -3.98
C GLU A 125 32.80 -21.36 -2.79
N GLU A 126 32.08 -21.19 -1.67
CA GLU A 126 32.21 -22.09 -0.50
C GLU A 126 30.90 -22.66 0.09
N MET A 127 29.76 -22.61 -0.62
CA MET A 127 28.49 -23.05 -0.02
C MET A 127 28.16 -24.54 -0.29
N THR A 128 28.29 -25.39 0.73
CA THR A 128 27.97 -26.83 0.69
C THR A 128 26.67 -27.23 1.41
N THR A 129 25.86 -26.29 1.90
CA THR A 129 24.54 -26.62 2.47
C THR A 129 23.44 -25.63 2.06
N THR A 130 22.25 -26.17 1.85
CA THR A 130 21.06 -25.56 1.24
C THR A 130 20.13 -24.96 2.29
N ALA A 131 20.13 -23.63 2.43
CA ALA A 131 18.97 -22.84 2.84
C ALA A 131 19.17 -21.39 2.33
N PRO A 132 18.15 -20.73 1.75
CA PRO A 132 18.28 -19.34 1.32
C PRO A 132 18.46 -18.42 2.54
N CYS A 133 19.52 -17.61 2.54
CA CYS A 133 19.70 -16.52 3.50
C CYS A 133 18.64 -15.45 3.23
N MET A 134 17.71 -15.27 4.16
CA MET A 134 16.63 -14.29 4.10
C MET A 134 16.58 -13.49 5.40
N ASP A 135 16.13 -12.24 5.34
CA ASP A 135 15.67 -11.53 6.53
C ASP A 135 14.38 -12.24 6.97
N ASN A 136 14.43 -12.89 8.14
CA ASN A 136 13.43 -13.85 8.58
C ASN A 136 12.73 -13.31 9.82
N VAL A 137 11.43 -13.03 9.69
CA VAL A 137 10.53 -12.82 10.84
C VAL A 137 9.33 -13.79 10.78
N VAL A 138 9.43 -14.86 10.00
CA VAL A 138 8.32 -15.82 9.87
C VAL A 138 8.26 -16.73 11.09
N GLY A 139 7.19 -16.61 11.89
CA GLY A 139 6.83 -17.55 12.95
C GLY A 139 7.35 -17.23 14.35
N LEU A 140 7.83 -16.01 14.59
CA LEU A 140 8.19 -15.52 15.93
C LEU A 140 7.06 -14.62 16.42
N GLU A 141 6.45 -14.92 17.57
CA GLU A 141 5.51 -13.99 18.22
C GLU A 141 6.29 -12.99 19.07
N CYS A 142 5.76 -11.78 19.28
CA CYS A 142 6.41 -10.77 20.13
C CYS A 142 6.71 -11.29 21.55
N ALA A 143 5.91 -12.25 22.04
CA ALA A 143 6.12 -12.87 23.34
C ALA A 143 7.41 -13.72 23.43
N ASP A 144 7.95 -14.17 22.30
CA ASP A 144 9.10 -15.09 22.24
C ASP A 144 10.45 -14.37 22.06
N LEU A 145 10.42 -13.06 21.82
CA LEU A 145 11.59 -12.29 21.36
C LEU A 145 12.27 -11.41 22.42
N ASP A 146 11.73 -11.34 23.64
CA ASP A 146 12.05 -10.29 24.63
C ASP A 146 12.24 -8.88 23.99
N PRO A 147 11.30 -8.45 23.13
CA PRO A 147 11.54 -7.38 22.16
C PRO A 147 11.61 -6.00 22.82
N CYS A 148 11.16 -5.87 24.06
CA CYS A 148 10.95 -4.58 24.72
C CYS A 148 12.21 -3.98 25.35
N SER A 149 13.31 -4.75 25.34
CA SER A 149 14.64 -4.28 25.73
C SER A 149 15.50 -3.82 24.54
N ASP A 150 15.06 -4.07 23.31
CA ASP A 150 15.76 -3.75 22.07
C ASP A 150 15.00 -2.68 21.26
N PRO A 151 15.66 -1.64 20.73
CA PRO A 151 15.01 -0.58 19.96
C PRO A 151 14.19 -1.05 18.76
N ILE A 152 14.63 -2.12 18.08
CA ILE A 152 13.92 -2.69 16.93
C ILE A 152 12.74 -3.51 17.42
N GLY A 153 12.94 -4.30 18.46
CA GLY A 153 11.86 -5.04 19.09
C GLY A 153 10.74 -4.09 19.57
N MET A 154 11.08 -2.93 20.11
CA MET A 154 10.12 -1.89 20.50
C MET A 154 9.33 -1.30 19.32
N ILE A 155 9.93 -1.20 18.13
CA ILE A 155 9.25 -0.70 16.91
C ILE A 155 8.33 -1.79 16.34
N VAL A 156 8.88 -3.01 16.20
CA VAL A 156 8.21 -4.14 15.56
C VAL A 156 7.11 -4.74 16.46
N CYS A 157 7.29 -4.66 17.78
CA CYS A 157 6.37 -5.17 18.80
C CYS A 157 5.79 -4.04 19.67
N SER A 158 5.51 -2.90 19.04
CA SER A 158 5.08 -1.67 19.71
C SER A 158 3.83 -1.83 20.58
N ARG A 159 2.89 -2.71 20.19
CA ARG A 159 1.70 -3.03 20.99
C ARG A 159 2.04 -3.99 22.13
N HIS A 160 2.80 -5.05 21.85
CA HIS A 160 3.25 -6.00 22.87
C HIS A 160 4.09 -5.33 23.98
N CYS A 161 4.94 -4.38 23.62
CA CYS A 161 5.77 -3.62 24.55
C CYS A 161 5.03 -2.49 25.28
N GLY A 162 3.73 -2.31 25.04
CA GLY A 162 2.92 -1.31 25.70
C GLY A 162 3.33 0.13 25.38
N ILE A 163 4.03 0.34 24.26
CA ILE A 163 4.49 1.66 23.81
C ILE A 163 3.33 2.47 23.23
N CYS A 164 2.38 1.78 22.59
CA CYS A 164 1.10 2.35 22.18
C CYS A 164 -0.06 1.64 22.91
N GLN A 165 -1.09 2.40 23.27
CA GLN A 165 -2.33 1.84 23.81
C GLN A 165 -3.32 1.55 22.67
N ASP A 166 -4.17 0.54 22.86
CA ASP A 166 -5.32 0.30 21.98
C ASP A 166 -6.14 1.58 21.87
N ILE A 167 -6.03 2.27 20.74
CA ILE A 167 -6.91 3.40 20.44
C ILE A 167 -8.27 2.77 20.14
N THR A 168 -9.10 2.62 21.17
CA THR A 168 -10.53 2.43 20.97
C THR A 168 -11.08 3.76 20.48
N ILE A 169 -10.94 4.04 19.18
CA ILE A 169 -11.66 5.12 18.53
C ILE A 169 -13.15 4.83 18.77
N PRO A 170 -13.94 5.76 19.31
CA PRO A 170 -15.38 5.60 19.36
C PRO A 170 -15.90 5.60 17.92
N THR A 171 -15.98 4.41 17.33
CA THR A 171 -16.66 4.18 16.07
C THR A 171 -18.15 4.38 16.34
N SER A 172 -18.65 5.58 16.07
CA SER A 172 -20.02 5.68 15.56
C SER A 172 -20.12 4.68 14.41
N PRO A 173 -21.11 3.79 14.36
CA PRO A 173 -21.18 2.76 13.34
C PRO A 173 -21.39 3.46 11.99
N VAL A 174 -20.30 3.76 11.30
CA VAL A 174 -20.28 3.70 9.85
C VAL A 174 -20.72 2.27 9.57
N PRO A 175 -21.84 2.04 8.87
CA PRO A 175 -22.21 0.70 8.48
C PRO A 175 -21.01 0.11 7.75
N ALA A 176 -20.33 -0.85 8.39
CA ALA A 176 -19.30 -1.62 7.71
C ALA A 176 -20.00 -2.20 6.48
N VAL A 177 -19.51 -1.90 5.28
CA VAL A 177 -19.92 -2.64 4.11
C VAL A 177 -19.49 -4.07 4.37
N THR A 178 -20.44 -4.91 4.78
CA THR A 178 -20.18 -6.33 5.02
C THR A 178 -20.10 -7.00 3.66
N CYS A 179 -18.93 -6.90 3.04
CA CYS A 179 -18.59 -7.71 1.89
C CYS A 179 -18.66 -9.19 2.30
N ALA A 180 -19.17 -10.04 1.41
CA ALA A 180 -18.94 -11.46 1.56
C ALA A 180 -17.41 -11.66 1.64
N PRO A 181 -16.90 -12.48 2.58
CA PRO A 181 -15.48 -12.80 2.59
C PRO A 181 -15.09 -13.31 1.18
N PRO A 182 -13.96 -12.86 0.61
CA PRO A 182 -13.53 -13.37 -0.68
C PRO A 182 -13.50 -14.89 -0.60
N TRP A 183 -14.21 -15.53 -1.53
CA TRP A 183 -14.29 -17.00 -1.59
C TRP A 183 -12.93 -17.60 -1.97
N THR A 184 -12.06 -16.77 -2.54
CA THR A 184 -10.81 -17.14 -3.16
C THR A 184 -9.64 -16.55 -2.35
N THR A 185 -8.85 -17.43 -1.75
CA THR A 185 -7.48 -17.13 -1.36
C THR A 185 -6.60 -17.14 -2.61
N ILE A 186 -5.40 -16.53 -2.56
CA ILE A 186 -4.50 -16.45 -3.73
C ILE A 186 -4.19 -17.84 -4.33
N ASP A 187 -4.15 -18.89 -3.50
CA ASP A 187 -3.94 -20.29 -3.89
C ASP A 187 -5.15 -20.96 -4.56
N LYS A 188 -6.27 -20.25 -4.71
CA LYS A 188 -7.49 -20.75 -5.34
C LYS A 188 -7.98 -19.90 -6.50
N ILE A 189 -7.20 -18.92 -6.95
CA ILE A 189 -7.58 -18.10 -8.11
C ILE A 189 -7.77 -19.00 -9.32
N GLY A 190 -8.94 -18.89 -9.94
CA GLY A 190 -9.36 -19.75 -11.05
C GLY A 190 -10.05 -21.05 -10.65
N CYS A 191 -10.20 -21.36 -9.36
CA CYS A 191 -10.91 -22.56 -8.88
C CYS A 191 -12.42 -22.36 -8.68
N TYR A 192 -12.91 -21.12 -8.75
CA TYR A 192 -14.32 -20.77 -8.63
C TYR A 192 -14.71 -19.76 -9.71
N PRO A 193 -16.01 -19.66 -10.07
CA PRO A 193 -16.48 -18.61 -10.96
C PRO A 193 -16.09 -17.22 -10.44
N ALA A 194 -15.53 -16.40 -11.33
CA ALA A 194 -15.09 -15.05 -11.02
C ALA A 194 -15.11 -14.16 -12.27
N GLU A 195 -15.23 -12.86 -12.05
CA GLU A 195 -14.92 -11.82 -13.03
C GLU A 195 -13.55 -11.23 -12.70
N ILE A 196 -12.61 -11.25 -13.65
CA ILE A 196 -11.24 -10.79 -13.41
C ILE A 196 -10.89 -9.75 -14.46
N VAL A 197 -10.49 -8.55 -14.03
CA VAL A 197 -10.02 -7.49 -14.92
C VAL A 197 -8.54 -7.25 -14.67
N PHE A 198 -7.72 -7.48 -15.70
CA PHE A 198 -6.32 -7.10 -15.68
C PHE A 198 -6.18 -5.63 -16.07
N LEU A 199 -5.37 -4.88 -15.33
CA LEU A 199 -4.93 -3.53 -15.72
C LEU A 199 -3.48 -3.66 -16.17
N MET A 200 -3.25 -3.60 -17.47
CA MET A 200 -1.94 -3.78 -18.10
C MET A 200 -1.29 -2.41 -18.35
N GLU A 201 -0.12 -2.19 -17.77
CA GLU A 201 0.61 -0.94 -17.93
C GLU A 201 1.35 -0.95 -19.28
N TYR A 202 1.44 0.19 -19.95
CA TYR A 202 2.23 0.34 -21.19
C TYR A 202 2.74 1.77 -21.34
N ALA A 203 3.37 2.27 -20.28
CA ALA A 203 3.90 3.62 -20.19
C ALA A 203 5.09 3.85 -21.13
N ARG A 204 5.46 5.11 -21.37
CA ARG A 204 6.52 5.48 -22.33
C ARG A 204 7.87 4.80 -22.05
N SER A 205 8.17 4.46 -20.81
CA SER A 205 9.46 3.84 -20.47
C SER A 205 9.55 2.38 -20.92
N ASP A 206 8.41 1.76 -21.26
CA ASP A 206 8.35 0.37 -21.66
C ASP A 206 8.88 0.13 -23.06
N SER A 207 9.55 -1.01 -23.22
CA SER A 207 9.85 -1.57 -24.51
C SER A 207 8.64 -2.34 -25.06
N LEU A 208 8.64 -2.59 -26.36
CA LEU A 208 7.65 -3.49 -26.97
C LEU A 208 7.75 -4.93 -26.42
N TYR A 209 8.90 -5.31 -25.86
CA TYR A 209 9.07 -6.62 -25.23
C TYR A 209 8.41 -6.68 -23.85
N ASP A 210 8.44 -5.59 -23.08
CA ASP A 210 7.80 -5.50 -21.76
C ASP A 210 6.28 -5.67 -21.89
N VAL A 211 5.66 -4.91 -22.81
CA VAL A 211 4.23 -5.06 -23.17
C VAL A 211 3.91 -6.47 -23.69
N TYR A 212 4.81 -7.08 -24.45
CA TYR A 212 4.64 -8.45 -24.92
C TYR A 212 4.65 -9.45 -23.76
N TRP A 213 5.57 -9.32 -22.81
CA TRP A 213 5.69 -10.19 -21.65
C TRP A 213 4.52 -10.05 -20.68
N GLU A 214 3.98 -8.84 -20.50
CA GLU A 214 2.71 -8.63 -19.80
C GLU A 214 1.55 -9.38 -20.44
N GLY A 215 1.36 -9.22 -21.75
CA GLY A 215 0.35 -9.97 -22.47
C GLY A 215 0.58 -11.48 -22.44
N SER A 216 1.84 -11.93 -22.48
CA SER A 216 2.21 -13.34 -22.40
C SER A 216 1.84 -13.93 -21.04
N PHE A 217 2.20 -13.24 -19.95
CA PHE A 217 1.81 -13.62 -18.59
C PHE A 217 0.28 -13.84 -18.46
N ILE A 218 -0.52 -12.90 -18.95
CA ILE A 218 -2.00 -13.01 -18.91
C ILE A 218 -2.46 -14.22 -19.73
N ARG A 219 -1.87 -14.45 -20.92
CA ARG A 219 -2.22 -15.57 -21.79
C ARG A 219 -1.86 -16.93 -21.20
N GLU A 220 -0.74 -17.04 -20.49
CA GLU A 220 -0.32 -18.25 -19.77
C GLU A 220 -1.28 -18.59 -18.62
N ILE A 221 -1.78 -17.59 -17.90
CA ILE A 221 -2.82 -17.81 -16.88
C ILE A 221 -4.13 -18.27 -17.52
N ILE A 222 -4.54 -17.61 -18.59
CA ILE A 222 -5.75 -17.97 -19.34
C ILE A 222 -5.66 -19.38 -19.91
N GLU A 223 -4.46 -19.86 -20.25
CA GLU A 223 -4.24 -21.23 -20.72
C GLU A 223 -4.68 -22.29 -19.69
N GLU A 224 -4.70 -21.93 -18.42
CA GLU A 224 -4.87 -22.87 -17.31
C GLU A 224 -6.26 -22.75 -16.69
N TRP A 225 -6.94 -21.61 -16.88
CA TRP A 225 -8.29 -21.38 -16.35
C TRP A 225 -9.41 -21.88 -17.29
N PRO A 226 -10.58 -22.29 -16.74
CA PRO A 226 -11.74 -22.64 -17.54
C PRO A 226 -12.52 -21.37 -17.94
N ILE A 227 -12.06 -20.72 -19.01
CA ILE A 227 -12.75 -19.54 -19.57
C ILE A 227 -14.08 -19.96 -20.18
N SER A 228 -15.18 -19.43 -19.65
CA SER A 228 -16.54 -19.62 -20.17
C SER A 228 -17.52 -18.63 -19.55
N PRO A 229 -18.70 -18.40 -20.14
CA PRO A 229 -19.72 -17.49 -19.60
C PRO A 229 -20.15 -17.82 -18.16
N ASP A 230 -20.12 -19.12 -17.81
CA ASP A 230 -20.57 -19.63 -16.52
C ASP A 230 -19.44 -19.80 -15.48
N TYR A 231 -18.18 -19.58 -15.87
CA TYR A 231 -17.02 -19.82 -14.99
C TYR A 231 -16.10 -18.61 -14.88
N ILE A 232 -14.89 -18.58 -15.45
CA ILE A 232 -14.03 -17.39 -15.43
C ILE A 232 -14.33 -16.53 -16.67
N ARG A 233 -14.61 -15.23 -16.45
CA ARG A 233 -14.63 -14.23 -17.53
C ARG A 233 -13.58 -13.16 -17.26
N ILE A 234 -12.91 -12.73 -18.33
CA ILE A 234 -11.75 -11.84 -18.26
C ILE A 234 -12.07 -10.53 -18.97
N GLY A 235 -11.74 -9.41 -18.31
CA GLY A 235 -11.58 -8.10 -18.94
C GLY A 235 -10.10 -7.70 -19.00
N LEU A 236 -9.77 -6.80 -19.93
CA LEU A 236 -8.44 -6.21 -20.07
C LEU A 236 -8.58 -4.71 -20.28
N VAL A 237 -8.07 -3.98 -19.30
CA VAL A 237 -7.87 -2.54 -19.37
C VAL A 237 -6.38 -2.30 -19.59
N VAL A 238 -6.04 -1.48 -20.58
CA VAL A 238 -4.66 -1.06 -20.83
C VAL A 238 -4.54 0.39 -20.41
N TYR A 239 -3.45 0.76 -19.73
CA TYR A 239 -3.30 2.12 -19.24
C TYR A 239 -1.88 2.69 -19.32
N HIS A 240 -1.85 4.01 -19.50
CA HIS A 240 -0.75 4.90 -19.15
C HIS A 240 -1.37 6.18 -18.56
N ASP A 241 -1.19 7.34 -19.20
CA ASP A 241 -1.89 8.59 -18.85
C ASP A 241 -3.33 8.63 -19.41
N THR A 242 -3.67 7.68 -20.28
CA THR A 242 -5.03 7.37 -20.73
C THR A 242 -5.39 5.95 -20.31
N VAL A 243 -6.69 5.67 -20.25
CA VAL A 243 -7.22 4.34 -19.92
C VAL A 243 -8.09 3.87 -21.08
N GLU A 244 -7.85 2.66 -21.57
CA GLU A 244 -8.63 2.03 -22.62
C GLU A 244 -9.11 0.64 -22.17
N GLU A 245 -10.41 0.38 -22.30
CA GLU A 245 -10.95 -0.97 -22.17
C GLU A 245 -10.81 -1.72 -23.49
N SER A 246 -9.79 -2.55 -23.60
CA SER A 246 -9.53 -3.32 -24.83
C SER A 246 -10.34 -4.62 -24.90
N ILE A 247 -10.78 -5.14 -23.75
CA ILE A 247 -11.68 -6.29 -23.59
C ILE A 247 -12.60 -6.04 -22.41
N HIS A 248 -13.91 -6.03 -22.64
CA HIS A 248 -14.92 -5.95 -21.59
C HIS A 248 -15.25 -7.34 -21.03
N ILE A 249 -15.68 -7.42 -19.76
CA ILE A 249 -16.09 -8.70 -19.16
C ILE A 249 -17.27 -9.28 -19.96
N GLY A 250 -17.08 -10.50 -20.46
CA GLY A 250 -18.10 -11.22 -21.23
C GLY A 250 -18.01 -11.05 -22.75
N ASP A 251 -17.04 -10.28 -23.26
CA ASP A 251 -16.78 -10.19 -24.71
C ASP A 251 -16.33 -11.52 -25.33
N PHE A 252 -15.68 -12.37 -24.52
CA PHE A 252 -15.15 -13.65 -24.94
C PHE A 252 -15.70 -14.78 -24.06
N ASP A 253 -16.14 -15.85 -24.70
CA ASP A 253 -16.70 -17.06 -24.08
C ASP A 253 -15.76 -18.26 -24.16
N ASN A 254 -14.62 -18.12 -24.83
CA ASN A 254 -13.66 -19.18 -25.04
C ASN A 254 -12.21 -18.66 -24.98
N LYS A 255 -11.34 -19.54 -24.49
CA LYS A 255 -9.92 -19.31 -24.25
C LYS A 255 -9.13 -18.93 -25.50
N ALA A 256 -9.36 -19.64 -26.61
CA ALA A 256 -8.56 -19.50 -27.83
C ALA A 256 -8.74 -18.10 -28.46
N ASP A 257 -9.98 -17.62 -28.56
CA ASP A 257 -10.26 -16.29 -29.08
C ASP A 257 -9.79 -15.18 -28.15
N LEU A 258 -9.95 -15.37 -26.84
CA LEU A 258 -9.45 -14.44 -25.83
C LEU A 258 -7.91 -14.29 -25.90
N GLN A 259 -7.17 -15.41 -25.94
CA GLN A 259 -5.71 -15.38 -26.05
C GLN A 259 -5.25 -14.74 -27.36
N ARG A 260 -5.93 -15.01 -28.47
CA ARG A 260 -5.64 -14.39 -29.77
C ARG A 260 -5.87 -12.89 -29.71
N ARG A 261 -6.98 -12.44 -29.10
CA ARG A 261 -7.27 -11.02 -28.93
C ARG A 261 -6.21 -10.30 -28.09
N ILE A 262 -5.79 -10.89 -26.97
CA ILE A 262 -4.74 -10.31 -26.12
C ILE A 262 -3.43 -10.19 -26.89
N TYR A 263 -3.05 -11.21 -27.67
CA TYR A 263 -1.86 -11.15 -28.54
C TYR A 263 -1.96 -10.04 -29.59
N GLU A 264 -3.12 -9.87 -30.24
CA GLU A 264 -3.36 -8.80 -31.21
C GLU A 264 -3.25 -7.41 -30.55
N ILE A 265 -3.82 -7.24 -29.37
CA ILE A 265 -3.73 -6.00 -28.58
C ILE A 265 -2.27 -5.69 -28.27
N THR A 266 -1.54 -6.59 -27.62
CA THR A 266 -0.16 -6.33 -27.18
C THR A 266 0.81 -6.13 -28.35
N SER A 267 0.58 -6.78 -29.49
CA SER A 267 1.34 -6.54 -30.74
C SER A 267 1.09 -5.14 -31.34
N SER A 268 -0.08 -4.55 -31.09
CA SER A 268 -0.50 -3.27 -31.65
C SER A 268 -0.20 -2.07 -30.75
N LEU A 269 -0.11 -2.28 -29.43
CA LEU A 269 0.16 -1.23 -28.46
C LEU A 269 1.50 -0.55 -28.72
N ARG A 270 1.54 0.76 -28.47
CA ARG A 270 2.73 1.58 -28.60
C ARG A 270 2.94 2.30 -27.27
N PRO A 271 3.97 1.89 -26.49
CA PRO A 271 4.33 2.52 -25.23
C PRO A 271 4.36 4.05 -25.33
N SER A 272 3.59 4.71 -24.46
CA SER A 272 3.42 6.17 -24.50
C SER A 272 2.95 6.72 -23.16
N GLY A 273 2.82 8.04 -23.05
CA GLY A 273 2.31 8.66 -21.82
C GLY A 273 3.16 8.40 -20.57
N ARG A 274 2.56 8.59 -19.40
CA ARG A 274 3.11 8.28 -18.07
C ARG A 274 2.08 7.46 -17.32
N ALA A 275 2.49 6.45 -16.56
CA ALA A 275 1.55 5.61 -15.83
C ALA A 275 0.64 6.43 -14.88
N ASN A 276 -0.67 6.15 -14.91
CA ASN A 276 -1.64 6.70 -13.97
C ASN A 276 -2.58 5.60 -13.46
N LEU A 277 -2.08 4.82 -12.51
CA LEU A 277 -2.80 3.69 -11.94
C LEU A 277 -4.08 4.12 -11.20
N ALA A 278 -4.08 5.26 -10.51
CA ALA A 278 -5.27 5.76 -9.82
C ALA A 278 -6.44 5.98 -10.80
N ASN A 279 -6.15 6.55 -11.98
CA ASN A 279 -7.14 6.72 -13.04
C ASN A 279 -7.62 5.37 -13.60
N ALA A 280 -6.71 4.41 -13.81
CA ALA A 280 -7.06 3.08 -14.28
C ALA A 280 -7.96 2.33 -13.29
N LEU A 281 -7.64 2.37 -11.99
CA LEU A 281 -8.47 1.79 -10.92
C LEU A 281 -9.88 2.39 -10.91
N ASN A 282 -10.00 3.73 -10.96
CA ASN A 282 -11.29 4.42 -11.01
C ASN A 282 -12.11 4.03 -12.24
N PHE A 283 -11.47 3.98 -13.41
CA PHE A 283 -12.12 3.56 -14.65
C PHE A 283 -12.63 2.11 -14.54
N THR A 284 -11.79 1.17 -14.09
CA THR A 284 -12.15 -0.24 -13.96
C THR A 284 -13.33 -0.43 -13.02
N ARG A 285 -13.31 0.24 -11.86
CA ARG A 285 -14.41 0.23 -10.89
C ARG A 285 -15.74 0.65 -11.53
N GLN A 286 -15.72 1.75 -12.28
CA GLN A 286 -16.92 2.39 -12.81
C GLN A 286 -17.47 1.72 -14.07
N ASN A 287 -16.62 1.06 -14.86
CA ASN A 287 -16.98 0.63 -16.21
C ASN A 287 -16.82 -0.89 -16.42
N SER A 288 -15.69 -1.48 -16.02
CA SER A 288 -15.30 -2.80 -16.50
C SER A 288 -16.09 -3.96 -15.89
N PHE A 289 -16.75 -3.74 -14.76
CA PHE A 289 -17.63 -4.73 -14.14
C PHE A 289 -19.12 -4.54 -14.47
N VAL A 290 -19.47 -3.64 -15.40
CA VAL A 290 -20.85 -3.56 -15.90
C VAL A 290 -21.24 -4.91 -16.52
N GLY A 291 -22.36 -5.50 -16.09
CA GLY A 291 -22.74 -6.86 -16.54
C GLY A 291 -21.98 -8.01 -15.86
N ALA A 292 -21.18 -7.73 -14.83
CA ALA A 292 -20.64 -8.75 -13.93
C ALA A 292 -21.76 -9.58 -13.28
N ARG A 293 -21.52 -10.88 -13.09
CA ARG A 293 -22.46 -11.75 -12.37
C ARG A 293 -22.55 -11.28 -10.90
N PRO A 294 -23.75 -11.33 -10.28
CA PRO A 294 -23.95 -10.82 -8.93
C PRO A 294 -23.30 -11.68 -7.84
N ASP A 295 -23.20 -12.99 -8.05
CA ASP A 295 -22.80 -13.97 -7.02
C ASP A 295 -21.41 -14.59 -7.26
N VAL A 296 -20.53 -13.86 -7.96
CA VAL A 296 -19.15 -14.31 -8.24
C VAL A 296 -18.16 -13.27 -7.73
N GLU A 297 -16.94 -13.71 -7.45
CA GLU A 297 -15.89 -12.79 -7.03
C GLU A 297 -15.50 -11.83 -8.16
N ARG A 298 -15.21 -10.58 -7.81
CA ARG A 298 -14.71 -9.55 -8.72
C ARG A 298 -13.30 -9.21 -8.33
N ILE A 299 -12.36 -9.45 -9.23
CA ILE A 299 -10.93 -9.32 -8.96
C ILE A 299 -10.34 -8.31 -9.93
N VAL A 300 -9.62 -7.33 -9.40
CA VAL A 300 -8.83 -6.35 -10.14
C VAL A 300 -7.37 -6.71 -9.99
N VAL A 301 -6.68 -6.90 -11.12
CA VAL A 301 -5.29 -7.35 -11.15
C VAL A 301 -4.43 -6.30 -11.86
N PRO A 302 -3.94 -5.27 -11.15
CA PRO A 302 -3.05 -4.29 -11.76
C PRO A 302 -1.63 -4.85 -11.90
N ILE A 303 -1.10 -4.77 -13.12
CA ILE A 303 0.33 -4.87 -13.41
C ILE A 303 0.91 -3.47 -13.24
N VAL A 304 1.93 -3.36 -12.39
CA VAL A 304 2.51 -2.07 -11.98
C VAL A 304 4.02 -2.13 -12.03
N HIS A 305 4.62 -1.23 -12.78
CA HIS A 305 6.07 -1.10 -12.86
C HIS A 305 6.54 0.36 -12.79
N GLU A 306 5.65 1.36 -13.01
CA GLU A 306 5.91 2.76 -12.69
C GLU A 306 4.91 3.38 -11.69
N MET A 307 5.44 4.16 -10.75
CA MET A 307 4.63 5.07 -9.92
C MET A 307 5.21 6.48 -9.97
N HIS A 308 4.47 7.41 -10.57
CA HIS A 308 4.92 8.78 -10.74
C HIS A 308 4.51 9.67 -9.56
N ALA A 309 5.42 10.55 -9.12
CA ALA A 309 5.19 11.42 -7.97
C ALA A 309 3.95 12.31 -8.11
N GLU A 310 3.59 12.67 -9.34
CA GLU A 310 2.45 13.53 -9.64
C GLU A 310 1.09 12.90 -9.36
N ASN A 311 0.98 11.56 -9.33
CA ASN A 311 -0.31 10.85 -9.20
C ASN A 311 -0.28 9.63 -8.28
N LYS A 312 0.88 9.16 -7.82
CA LYS A 312 0.97 7.94 -6.99
C LYS A 312 0.19 8.05 -5.69
N ASN A 313 0.10 9.23 -5.10
CA ASN A 313 -0.61 9.47 -3.85
C ASN A 313 -2.14 9.35 -3.97
N ASP A 314 -2.68 9.30 -5.19
CA ASP A 314 -4.11 9.08 -5.45
C ASP A 314 -4.48 7.58 -5.50
N ILE A 315 -3.49 6.70 -5.67
CA ILE A 315 -3.69 5.24 -5.78
C ILE A 315 -4.40 4.66 -4.54
N PRO A 316 -4.00 5.01 -3.29
CA PRO A 316 -4.66 4.46 -2.10
C PRO A 316 -6.16 4.81 -2.05
N ALA A 317 -6.53 6.04 -2.40
CA ALA A 317 -7.93 6.47 -2.39
C ALA A 317 -8.76 5.71 -3.44
N ALA A 318 -8.26 5.58 -4.67
CA ALA A 318 -8.92 4.81 -5.73
C ALA A 318 -9.07 3.31 -5.36
N ALA A 319 -8.06 2.74 -4.70
CA ALA A 319 -8.09 1.36 -4.24
C ALA A 319 -9.10 1.13 -3.10
N VAL A 320 -9.27 2.10 -2.19
CA VAL A 320 -10.31 2.04 -1.15
C VAL A 320 -11.69 1.96 -1.79
N GLU A 321 -11.97 2.76 -2.82
CA GLU A 321 -13.28 2.71 -3.50
C GLU A 321 -13.57 1.35 -4.15
N ILE A 322 -12.56 0.70 -4.74
CA ILE A 322 -12.71 -0.68 -5.28
C ILE A 322 -13.02 -1.67 -4.15
N LYS A 323 -12.31 -1.57 -3.03
CA LYS A 323 -12.49 -2.47 -1.87
C LYS A 323 -13.86 -2.26 -1.21
N ASP A 324 -14.33 -1.01 -1.11
CA ASP A 324 -15.65 -0.67 -0.59
C ASP A 324 -16.79 -1.21 -1.48
N ASP A 325 -16.54 -1.40 -2.78
CA ASP A 325 -17.46 -2.09 -3.70
C ASP A 325 -17.36 -3.63 -3.63
N CYS A 326 -16.70 -4.17 -2.61
CA CYS A 326 -16.50 -5.60 -2.37
C CYS A 326 -15.76 -6.32 -3.50
N MET A 327 -14.80 -5.64 -4.10
CA MET A 327 -13.88 -6.23 -5.07
C MET A 327 -12.51 -6.48 -4.43
N THR A 328 -11.83 -7.50 -4.95
CA THR A 328 -10.49 -7.91 -4.52
C THR A 328 -9.44 -7.27 -5.41
N ILE A 329 -8.37 -6.69 -4.84
CA ILE A 329 -7.21 -6.20 -5.61
C ILE A 329 -6.02 -7.13 -5.38
N ILE A 330 -5.45 -7.68 -6.47
CA ILE A 330 -4.21 -8.47 -6.45
C ILE A 330 -3.15 -7.79 -7.30
N GLY A 331 -2.12 -7.21 -6.69
CA GLY A 331 -1.07 -6.49 -7.40
C GLY A 331 -0.03 -7.41 -8.05
N LEU A 332 0.36 -7.11 -9.29
CA LEU A 332 1.49 -7.73 -9.97
C LEU A 332 2.57 -6.66 -10.16
N ILE A 333 3.58 -6.68 -9.29
CA ILE A 333 4.55 -5.60 -9.19
C ILE A 333 5.83 -6.03 -9.91
N VAL A 334 6.26 -5.28 -10.93
CA VAL A 334 7.60 -5.41 -11.50
C VAL A 334 8.49 -4.35 -10.86
N ASN A 335 9.56 -4.79 -10.22
CA ASN A 335 10.41 -3.93 -9.41
C ASN A 335 11.12 -2.87 -10.25
N SER A 336 10.88 -1.61 -9.90
CA SER A 336 11.61 -0.47 -10.43
C SER A 336 11.91 0.54 -9.31
N PRO A 337 12.87 1.46 -9.51
CA PRO A 337 13.16 2.51 -8.52
C PRO A 337 11.98 3.45 -8.22
N SER A 338 10.95 3.45 -9.07
CA SER A 338 9.78 4.32 -8.88
C SER A 338 8.70 3.69 -7.99
N ILE A 339 8.71 2.37 -7.78
CA ILE A 339 7.70 1.66 -7.00
C ILE A 339 7.78 2.07 -5.52
N ASP A 340 6.65 2.52 -5.00
CA ASP A 340 6.46 2.85 -3.60
C ASP A 340 5.69 1.72 -2.90
N TYR A 341 6.42 0.87 -2.18
CA TYR A 341 5.84 -0.28 -1.50
C TYR A 341 4.86 0.07 -0.38
N THR A 342 4.95 1.29 0.17
CA THR A 342 3.94 1.80 1.10
C THR A 342 2.60 1.94 0.39
N ILE A 343 2.60 2.49 -0.82
CA ILE A 343 1.41 2.65 -1.66
C ILE A 343 0.89 1.28 -2.14
N VAL A 344 1.78 0.35 -2.53
CA VAL A 344 1.40 -1.03 -2.87
C VAL A 344 0.64 -1.68 -1.72
N SER A 345 1.14 -1.57 -0.48
CA SER A 345 0.50 -2.15 0.71
C SER A 345 -0.89 -1.57 1.01
N GLN A 346 -1.10 -0.29 0.67
CA GLN A 346 -2.39 0.38 0.83
C GLN A 346 -3.37 0.06 -0.31
N MET A 347 -2.83 -0.19 -1.51
CA MET A 347 -3.61 -0.52 -2.69
C MET A 347 -4.25 -1.91 -2.59
N VAL A 348 -3.45 -2.94 -2.34
CA VAL A 348 -3.92 -4.33 -2.45
C VAL A 348 -4.91 -4.72 -1.35
N SER A 349 -5.60 -5.85 -1.56
CA SER A 349 -6.48 -6.45 -0.54
C SER A 349 -5.66 -7.08 0.60
N ARG A 350 -6.34 -7.52 1.66
CA ARG A 350 -5.70 -8.10 2.86
C ARG A 350 -5.89 -9.63 2.94
N PRO A 351 -4.94 -10.36 3.55
CA PRO A 351 -3.68 -9.88 4.15
C PRO A 351 -2.63 -9.50 3.09
N VAL A 352 -1.94 -8.38 3.29
CA VAL A 352 -1.14 -7.70 2.25
C VAL A 352 -0.13 -8.64 1.58
N ASP A 353 0.60 -9.45 2.34
CA ASP A 353 1.60 -10.43 1.88
C ASP A 353 1.05 -11.52 0.93
N GLN A 354 -0.28 -11.65 0.85
CA GLN A 354 -0.97 -12.62 -0.01
C GLN A 354 -1.76 -11.98 -1.15
N PHE A 355 -1.67 -10.66 -1.35
CA PHE A 355 -2.43 -9.96 -2.40
C PHE A 355 -1.53 -9.15 -3.31
N PHE A 356 -0.24 -9.47 -3.36
CA PHE A 356 0.63 -9.06 -4.45
C PHE A 356 1.75 -10.05 -4.71
N TYR A 357 2.23 -10.05 -5.95
CA TYR A 357 3.45 -10.72 -6.36
C TYR A 357 4.48 -9.68 -6.76
N ASN A 358 5.74 -9.93 -6.41
CA ASN A 358 6.87 -9.13 -6.87
C ASN A 358 7.69 -9.91 -7.88
N TYR A 359 8.04 -9.26 -8.98
CA TYR A 359 8.93 -9.78 -10.01
C TYR A 359 10.09 -8.81 -10.20
N ARG A 360 11.30 -9.31 -10.44
CA ARG A 360 12.46 -8.45 -10.68
C ARG A 360 12.43 -7.80 -12.06
N ASN A 361 11.76 -8.43 -13.01
CA ASN A 361 11.61 -7.98 -14.39
C ASN A 361 10.45 -8.73 -15.06
N PHE A 362 10.06 -8.26 -16.23
CA PHE A 362 8.98 -8.82 -17.04
C PHE A 362 9.19 -10.28 -17.47
N PHE A 363 10.45 -10.71 -17.66
CA PHE A 363 10.76 -12.12 -17.96
C PHE A 363 10.48 -13.04 -16.77
N GLU A 364 10.84 -12.64 -15.55
CA GLU A 364 10.50 -13.37 -14.32
C GLU A 364 8.98 -13.39 -14.10
N MET A 365 8.28 -12.32 -14.46
CA MET A 365 6.83 -12.28 -14.43
C MET A 365 6.22 -13.31 -15.37
N GLU A 366 6.54 -13.28 -16.67
CA GLU A 366 6.06 -14.26 -17.65
C GLU A 366 6.31 -15.70 -17.18
N THR A 367 7.56 -16.04 -16.82
CA THR A 367 7.92 -17.39 -16.35
C THR A 367 7.31 -17.77 -15.00
N GLY A 368 6.88 -16.76 -14.23
CA GLY A 368 6.22 -16.87 -12.94
C GLY A 368 4.70 -17.02 -13.01
N ALA A 369 4.08 -16.92 -14.20
CA ALA A 369 2.63 -17.05 -14.38
C ALA A 369 2.04 -18.31 -13.72
N LYS A 370 2.79 -19.42 -13.76
CA LYS A 370 2.44 -20.70 -13.12
C LYS A 370 2.28 -20.66 -11.60
N TYR A 371 2.72 -19.60 -10.94
CA TYR A 371 2.57 -19.39 -9.50
C TYR A 371 1.38 -18.49 -9.16
N PHE A 372 0.74 -17.88 -10.16
CA PHE A 372 -0.42 -17.02 -9.99
C PHE A 372 -1.73 -17.82 -9.91
N TYR A 373 -1.74 -19.04 -10.45
CA TYR A 373 -2.88 -19.94 -10.40
C TYR A 373 -2.49 -21.25 -9.70
N SER A 374 -3.50 -21.99 -9.24
CA SER A 374 -3.31 -23.34 -8.70
C SER A 374 -3.69 -24.39 -9.73
N LEU A 375 -2.78 -25.33 -9.98
CA LEU A 375 -3.06 -26.56 -10.73
C LEU A 375 -3.94 -27.55 -9.95
N ARG A 376 -4.34 -27.21 -8.72
CA ARG A 376 -5.12 -28.06 -7.81
C ARG A 376 -6.50 -27.48 -7.50
N CYS A 377 -7.15 -26.98 -8.54
CA CYS A 377 -8.61 -26.96 -8.60
C CYS A 377 -9.10 -28.37 -9.01
#